data_AF-A0A1G7KI53-F1
#
_entry.id   AF-A0A1G7KI53-F1
#
_cell.length_a   1.000
_cell.length_b   1.000
_cell.length_c   1.000
_cell.angle_alpha   90.00
_cell.angle_beta   90.00
_cell.angle_gamma   90.00
#
_symmetry.space_group_name_H-M   'P 1'
#
loop_
_entity.id
_entity.type
_entity.pdbx_description
1 polymer ?
#
loop_
_entity_poly.entity_id
_entity_poly.type
_entity_poly.pdbx_seq_one_letter_code
_entity_poly.pdbx_strand_id
1 'polypeptide(L)'
;MREKPFGCRTTLPCLLFVCFALALPSGAAYSAERIPITTPAVNAKKMPQVFFNHDAHVAYVESVDGDCSTCHNMTDDGLSETLKDVTAAPAAKQVEYMHATCTACHVKAGKGPRLVSCRTCHSEAIASENAGKK
;
A
#
# COMPACT_ATOMS: atom_id res chain seq x y z
N MET A 1 -7.39 -54.80 61.38
CA MET A 1 -7.94 -55.38 60.13
C MET A 1 -8.68 -54.26 59.41
N ARG A 2 -8.23 -53.90 58.20
CA ARG A 2 -8.99 -54.01 56.93
C ARG A 2 -10.05 -52.90 56.76
N GLU A 3 -10.14 -52.11 55.69
CA GLU A 3 -9.52 -52.07 54.36
C GLU A 3 -9.73 -50.65 53.76
N LYS A 4 -9.01 -50.43 52.66
CA LYS A 4 -8.81 -49.26 51.79
C LYS A 4 -10.05 -48.60 51.11
N PRO A 5 -9.82 -47.40 50.50
CA PRO A 5 -10.78 -46.63 49.71
C PRO A 5 -10.91 -47.12 48.25
N PHE A 6 -12.08 -46.92 47.65
CA PHE A 6 -12.36 -47.00 46.21
C PHE A 6 -13.52 -46.03 45.94
N GLY A 7 -13.58 -45.15 44.95
CA GLY A 7 -12.87 -45.05 43.69
C GLY A 7 -13.88 -44.45 42.71
N CYS A 8 -13.89 -43.13 42.56
CA CYS A 8 -14.72 -42.47 41.55
C CYS A 8 -13.93 -42.42 40.24
N ARG A 9 -14.30 -43.31 39.32
CA ARG A 9 -13.77 -43.44 37.96
C ARG A 9 -14.25 -42.27 37.09
N THR A 10 -13.29 -41.66 36.38
CA THR A 10 -13.34 -41.23 34.97
C THR A 10 -14.54 -40.35 34.56
N THR A 11 -14.33 -39.11 34.14
CA THR A 11 -13.96 -38.68 32.76
C THR A 11 -13.99 -37.14 32.83
N LEU A 12 -13.10 -36.34 32.27
CA LEU A 12 -13.04 -35.99 30.85
C LEU A 12 -12.12 -34.74 30.72
N PRO A 13 -10.79 -34.88 30.64
CA PRO A 13 -9.91 -33.72 30.47
C PRO A 13 -9.76 -33.41 28.97
N CYS A 14 -10.84 -32.94 28.32
CA CYS A 14 -10.79 -32.54 26.91
C CYS A 14 -11.22 -31.09 26.65
N LEU A 15 -11.63 -30.34 27.67
CA LEU A 15 -12.14 -28.97 27.50
C LEU A 15 -11.09 -27.85 27.67
N LEU A 16 -9.81 -28.20 27.84
CA LEU A 16 -8.73 -27.21 28.03
C LEU A 16 -7.88 -26.95 26.77
N PHE A 17 -8.20 -27.55 25.63
CA PHE A 17 -7.41 -27.41 24.39
C PHE A 17 -8.14 -26.74 23.20
N VAL A 18 -9.29 -26.10 23.43
CA VAL A 18 -10.12 -25.48 22.36
C VAL A 18 -10.21 -23.94 22.49
N CYS A 19 -9.33 -23.30 23.27
CA CYS A 19 -9.32 -21.83 23.41
C CYS A 19 -8.07 -21.13 22.84
N PHE A 20 -7.20 -21.83 22.12
CA PHE A 20 -5.90 -21.28 21.68
C PHE A 20 -5.65 -21.33 20.16
N ALA A 21 -6.71 -21.28 19.33
CA ALA A 21 -6.57 -21.40 17.87
C ALA A 21 -7.24 -20.29 17.04
N LEU A 22 -7.72 -19.20 17.65
CA LEU A 22 -8.40 -18.11 16.91
C LEU A 22 -7.91 -16.70 17.27
N ALA A 23 -6.62 -16.58 17.60
CA ALA A 23 -5.92 -15.31 17.53
C ALA A 23 -4.82 -15.41 16.46
N LEU A 24 -5.23 -15.65 15.21
CA LEU A 24 -4.42 -15.22 14.09
C LEU A 24 -4.48 -13.69 14.11
N PRO A 25 -3.38 -12.96 14.42
CA PRO A 25 -3.35 -11.56 14.06
C PRO A 25 -3.51 -11.54 12.54
N SER A 26 -4.59 -10.93 12.05
CA SER A 26 -4.71 -10.52 10.65
C SER A 26 -3.62 -9.49 10.39
N GLY A 27 -2.40 -9.97 10.20
CA GLY A 27 -1.24 -9.19 9.81
C GLY A 27 -1.35 -8.82 8.34
N ALA A 28 -2.37 -8.06 7.97
CA ALA A 28 -2.18 -7.09 6.92
C ALA A 28 -1.30 -5.98 7.53
N ALA A 29 0.00 -6.27 7.63
CA ALA A 29 0.99 -5.23 7.74
C ALA A 29 0.95 -4.50 6.39
N TYR A 30 -0.02 -3.60 6.22
CA TYR A 30 0.08 -2.56 5.21
C TYR A 30 1.36 -1.83 5.56
N SER A 31 2.41 -2.11 4.80
CA SER A 31 3.69 -1.50 5.04
C SER A 31 3.48 -0.01 4.84
N ALA A 32 4.15 0.82 5.64
CA ALA A 32 4.33 2.22 5.29
C ALA A 32 5.30 2.36 4.09
N GLU A 33 5.27 1.39 3.16
CA GLU A 33 6.17 1.29 2.04
C GLU A 33 5.98 2.51 1.17
N ARG A 34 7.10 3.20 0.96
CA ARG A 34 7.15 4.45 0.24
C ARG A 34 8.07 4.22 -0.94
N ILE A 35 7.46 3.94 -2.09
CA ILE A 35 8.20 3.69 -3.31
C ILE A 35 8.56 5.01 -3.99
N PRO A 36 9.81 5.18 -4.45
CA PRO A 36 10.18 6.36 -5.22
C PRO A 36 9.43 6.38 -6.56
N ILE A 37 8.80 7.51 -6.90
CA ILE A 37 8.37 7.74 -8.28
C ILE A 37 9.61 8.03 -9.13
N THR A 38 9.86 7.19 -10.13
CA THR A 38 11.04 7.25 -11.00
C THR A 38 10.74 7.72 -12.43
N THR A 39 9.47 7.67 -12.84
CA THR A 39 9.01 8.11 -14.17
C THR A 39 8.07 9.31 -14.04
N PRO A 40 8.26 10.38 -14.83
CA PRO A 40 9.33 10.57 -15.81
C PRO A 40 10.71 10.80 -15.18
N ALA A 41 11.76 10.40 -15.89
CA ALA A 41 13.11 10.80 -15.55
C ALA A 41 13.25 12.32 -15.75
N VAL A 42 13.63 13.04 -14.69
CA VAL A 42 13.85 14.49 -14.72
C VAL A 42 15.33 14.82 -14.60
N ASN A 43 15.85 15.61 -15.54
CA ASN A 43 17.28 15.96 -15.59
C ASN A 43 17.71 16.84 -14.39
N ALA A 44 16.83 17.71 -13.91
CA ALA A 44 17.08 18.55 -12.75
C ALA A 44 15.84 18.57 -11.83
N LYS A 45 15.99 18.02 -10.62
CA LYS A 45 14.94 18.02 -9.60
C LYS A 45 14.79 19.44 -9.04
N LYS A 46 13.68 20.11 -9.35
CA LYS A 46 13.32 21.43 -8.77
C LYS A 46 12.62 21.31 -7.41
N MET A 47 12.15 20.11 -7.07
CA MET A 47 11.42 19.78 -5.86
C MET A 47 11.95 18.43 -5.32
N PRO A 48 11.76 18.15 -4.01
CA PRO A 48 12.04 16.83 -3.44
C PRO A 48 11.38 15.70 -4.24
N GLN A 49 12.02 14.53 -4.29
CA GLN A 49 11.45 13.36 -4.96
C GLN A 49 10.15 12.93 -4.28
N VAL A 50 9.14 12.59 -5.09
CA VAL A 50 7.88 12.04 -4.57
C VAL A 50 8.10 10.58 -4.20
N PHE A 51 7.71 10.26 -2.97
CA PHE A 51 7.65 8.90 -2.47
C PHE A 51 6.19 8.53 -2.28
N PHE A 52 5.74 7.55 -3.04
CA PHE A 52 4.35 7.13 -3.16
C PHE A 52 4.06 5.98 -2.20
N ASN A 53 2.96 6.07 -1.45
CA ASN A 53 2.50 4.96 -0.62
C ASN A 53 1.57 4.08 -1.44
N HIS A 54 2.10 3.00 -2.01
CA HIS A 54 1.35 2.12 -2.92
C HIS A 54 0.23 1.38 -2.19
N ASP A 55 0.51 0.84 -1.00
CA ASP A 55 -0.44 0.11 -0.16
C ASP A 55 -1.68 0.94 0.19
N ALA A 56 -1.48 2.22 0.57
CA ALA A 56 -2.59 3.11 0.87
C ALA A 56 -3.48 3.42 -0.36
N HIS A 57 -2.89 3.46 -1.56
CA HIS A 57 -3.64 3.66 -2.78
C HIS A 57 -4.42 2.40 -3.18
N VAL A 58 -3.79 1.22 -3.10
CA VAL A 58 -4.45 -0.06 -3.37
C VAL A 58 -5.64 -0.25 -2.44
N ALA A 59 -5.45 -0.06 -1.12
CA ALA A 59 -6.53 -0.18 -0.14
C ALA A 59 -7.72 0.75 -0.45
N TYR A 60 -7.45 1.97 -0.93
CA TYR A 60 -8.51 2.88 -1.35
C TYR A 60 -9.19 2.42 -2.64
N VAL A 61 -8.41 2.04 -3.66
CA VAL A 61 -8.93 1.60 -4.96
C VAL A 61 -9.82 0.37 -4.82
N GLU A 62 -9.40 -0.61 -4.02
CA GLU A 62 -10.20 -1.79 -3.68
C GLU A 62 -11.50 -1.42 -2.95
N SER A 63 -11.46 -0.43 -2.05
CA SER A 63 -12.66 0.02 -1.31
C SER A 63 -13.74 0.68 -2.18
N VAL A 64 -13.41 1.02 -3.42
CA VAL A 64 -14.33 1.61 -4.41
C VAL A 64 -14.49 0.71 -5.64
N ASP A 65 -14.31 -0.61 -5.46
CA ASP A 65 -14.46 -1.64 -6.49
C ASP A 65 -13.55 -1.45 -7.72
N GLY A 66 -12.41 -0.77 -7.54
CA GLY A 66 -11.37 -0.63 -8.56
C GLY A 66 -10.31 -1.72 -8.44
N ASP A 67 -9.44 -1.79 -9.45
CA ASP A 67 -8.35 -2.76 -9.51
C ASP A 67 -7.03 -2.11 -9.96
N CYS A 68 -6.00 -2.94 -10.17
CA CYS A 68 -4.67 -2.51 -10.62
C CYS A 68 -4.70 -1.72 -11.95
N SER A 69 -5.67 -1.99 -12.83
CA SER A 69 -5.81 -1.33 -14.14
C SER A 69 -6.25 0.14 -14.04
N THR A 70 -6.68 0.56 -12.84
CA THR A 70 -6.90 1.97 -12.49
C THR A 70 -5.61 2.78 -12.68
N CYS A 71 -4.46 2.20 -12.34
CA CYS A 71 -3.17 2.90 -12.31
C CYS A 71 -2.11 2.31 -13.25
N HIS A 72 -2.34 1.11 -13.80
CA HIS A 72 -1.39 0.43 -14.67
C HIS A 72 -2.05 0.01 -15.99
N ASN A 73 -1.26 -0.06 -17.05
CA ASN A 73 -1.70 -0.63 -18.33
C ASN A 73 -1.55 -2.15 -18.29
N MET A 74 -2.56 -2.87 -18.76
CA MET A 74 -2.38 -4.27 -19.12
C MET A 74 -1.66 -4.33 -20.47
N THR A 75 -0.55 -5.05 -20.52
CA THR A 75 0.22 -5.34 -21.72
C THR A 75 0.25 -6.85 -21.96
N ASP A 76 0.86 -7.28 -23.06
CA ASP A 76 1.03 -8.72 -23.35
C ASP A 76 1.90 -9.42 -22.29
N ASP A 77 2.77 -8.67 -21.59
CA ASP A 77 3.65 -9.16 -20.52
C ASP A 77 3.01 -9.05 -19.12
N GLY A 78 1.76 -8.59 -19.02
CA GLY A 78 1.05 -8.34 -17.76
C GLY A 78 0.91 -6.85 -17.43
N LEU A 79 0.79 -6.51 -16.14
CA LEU A 79 0.63 -5.12 -15.74
C LEU A 79 1.96 -4.34 -15.86
N SER A 80 1.91 -3.17 -16.49
CA SER A 80 3.06 -2.27 -16.60
C SER A 80 3.50 -1.75 -15.23
N GLU A 81 4.81 -1.69 -14.94
CA GLU A 81 5.31 -1.16 -13.66
C GLU A 81 5.25 0.37 -13.52
N THR A 82 4.95 1.09 -14.60
CA THR A 82 4.82 2.56 -14.60
C THR A 82 3.38 3.01 -14.45
N LEU A 83 3.17 4.27 -14.06
CA LEU A 83 1.84 4.88 -14.07
C LEU A 83 1.24 4.80 -15.47
N LYS A 84 -0.03 4.43 -15.54
CA LYS A 84 -0.84 4.33 -16.75
C LYS A 84 -0.57 5.49 -17.72
N ASP A 85 -0.20 5.14 -18.94
CA ASP A 85 0.05 6.02 -20.09
C ASP A 85 1.12 7.12 -19.89
N VAL A 86 1.86 7.14 -18.78
CA VAL A 86 2.86 8.20 -18.52
C VAL A 86 3.92 8.26 -19.61
N THR A 87 4.33 7.11 -20.13
CA THR A 87 5.37 7.00 -21.17
C THR A 87 4.83 7.28 -22.58
N ALA A 88 3.52 7.22 -22.78
CA ALA A 88 2.87 7.57 -24.05
C ALA A 88 2.83 9.09 -24.28
N ALA A 89 2.85 9.89 -23.21
CA ALA A 89 2.97 11.33 -23.32
C ALA A 89 4.40 11.74 -23.77
N PRO A 90 4.55 12.81 -24.59
CA PRO A 90 5.87 13.32 -24.96
C PRO A 90 6.72 13.61 -23.71
N ALA A 91 8.01 13.29 -23.73
CA ALA A 91 8.90 13.41 -22.55
C ALA A 91 8.79 14.76 -21.81
N ALA A 92 8.71 15.88 -22.56
CA ALA A 92 8.56 17.23 -22.01
C ALA A 92 7.22 17.49 -21.29
N LYS A 93 6.23 16.60 -21.47
CA LYS A 93 4.87 16.67 -20.94
C LYS A 93 4.56 15.63 -19.87
N GLN A 94 5.45 14.67 -19.63
CA GLN A 94 5.17 13.58 -18.67
C GLN A 94 5.01 14.07 -17.22
N VAL A 95 5.73 15.12 -16.81
CA VAL A 95 5.55 15.73 -15.47
C VAL A 95 4.16 16.37 -15.35
N GLU A 96 3.71 17.06 -16.40
CA GLU A 96 2.38 17.65 -16.46
C GLU A 96 1.30 16.58 -16.43
N TYR A 97 1.49 15.49 -17.19
CA TYR A 97 0.63 14.32 -17.19
C TYR A 97 0.51 13.69 -15.80
N MET A 98 1.64 13.44 -15.11
CA MET A 98 1.65 12.90 -13.74
C MET A 98 0.82 13.78 -12.79
N HIS A 99 1.06 15.10 -12.79
CA HIS A 99 0.30 16.01 -11.95
C HIS A 99 -1.20 15.97 -12.25
N ALA A 100 -1.58 15.96 -13.53
CA ALA A 100 -2.97 15.90 -13.95
C ALA A 100 -3.63 14.59 -13.51
N THR A 101 -3.01 13.44 -13.78
CA THR A 101 -3.56 12.11 -13.48
C THR A 101 -3.74 11.89 -11.98
N CYS A 102 -2.71 12.18 -11.17
CA CYS A 102 -2.80 12.01 -9.72
C CYS A 102 -3.87 12.93 -9.12
N THR A 103 -3.84 14.22 -9.47
CA THR A 103 -4.76 15.19 -8.86
C THR A 103 -6.19 15.02 -9.36
N ALA A 104 -6.42 14.55 -10.59
CA ALA A 104 -7.76 14.24 -11.09
C ALA A 104 -8.46 13.17 -10.23
N CYS A 105 -7.75 12.08 -9.89
CA CYS A 105 -8.27 11.06 -8.98
C CYS A 105 -8.52 11.64 -7.59
N HIS A 106 -7.58 12.41 -7.04
CA HIS A 106 -7.74 13.03 -5.72
C HIS A 106 -8.95 13.99 -5.66
N VAL A 107 -9.17 14.77 -6.72
CA VAL A 107 -10.34 15.65 -6.86
C VAL A 107 -11.63 14.83 -6.86
N LYS A 108 -11.71 13.80 -7.72
CA LYS A 108 -12.90 12.95 -7.87
C LYS A 108 -13.24 12.22 -6.56
N ALA A 109 -12.21 11.71 -5.88
CA ALA A 109 -12.34 10.99 -4.62
C ALA A 109 -12.63 11.91 -3.41
N GLY A 110 -12.36 13.21 -3.53
CA GLY A 110 -12.33 14.12 -2.38
C GLY A 110 -11.26 13.74 -1.35
N LYS A 111 -10.20 13.03 -1.76
CA LYS A 111 -9.15 12.48 -0.90
C LYS A 111 -7.78 12.75 -1.51
N GLY A 112 -6.78 12.99 -0.67
CA GLY A 112 -5.40 13.23 -1.12
C GLY A 112 -5.09 14.68 -1.50
N PRO A 113 -3.82 14.98 -1.81
CA PRO A 113 -3.35 16.34 -2.07
C PRO A 113 -3.87 16.94 -3.37
N ARG A 114 -4.11 18.25 -3.35
CA ARG A 114 -4.46 19.06 -4.52
C ARG A 114 -3.18 19.56 -5.20
N LEU A 115 -3.27 20.01 -6.45
CA LEU A 115 -2.12 20.53 -7.21
C LEU A 115 -1.39 21.68 -6.48
N VAL A 116 -2.14 22.52 -5.75
CA VAL A 116 -1.57 23.64 -4.97
C VAL A 116 -0.86 23.19 -3.68
N SER A 117 -1.01 21.94 -3.28
CA SER A 117 -0.43 21.34 -2.08
C SER A 117 0.94 20.71 -2.39
N CYS A 118 1.83 21.47 -3.05
CA CYS A 118 3.06 20.94 -3.66
C CYS A 118 3.91 20.10 -2.69
N ARG A 119 4.07 20.59 -1.45
CA ARG A 119 4.92 19.96 -0.42
C ARG A 119 4.30 18.73 0.25
N THR A 120 3.02 18.45 0.00
CA THR A 120 2.39 17.22 0.48
C THR A 120 2.86 16.02 -0.35
N CYS A 121 2.97 16.17 -1.67
CA CYS A 121 3.58 15.15 -2.54
C CYS A 121 5.11 15.23 -2.49
N HIS A 122 5.66 16.43 -2.65
CA HIS A 122 7.10 16.70 -2.65
C HIS A 122 7.60 17.02 -1.24
N SER A 123 7.42 16.08 -0.30
CA SER A 123 7.83 16.26 1.09
C SER A 123 9.34 16.09 1.25
N GLU A 124 9.99 17.11 1.80
CA GLU A 124 11.43 17.10 2.09
C GLU A 124 11.79 16.11 3.20
N ALA A 125 10.95 16.02 4.25
CA ALA A 125 11.13 15.05 5.32
C ALA A 125 11.09 13.62 4.78
N ILE A 126 10.05 13.29 4.00
CA ILE A 126 9.91 11.95 3.41
C ILE A 126 11.05 11.65 2.44
N ALA A 127 11.42 12.61 1.60
CA ALA A 127 12.51 12.42 0.66
C ALA A 127 13.85 12.19 1.38
N SER A 128 14.08 12.86 2.51
CA SER A 128 15.30 12.71 3.30
C SER A 128 15.34 11.39 4.06
N GLU A 129 14.21 10.96 4.64
CA GLU A 129 14.06 9.67 5.34
C GLU A 129 14.34 8.45 4.44
N ASN A 130 14.14 8.62 3.13
CA ASN A 130 14.27 7.55 2.14
C ASN A 130 15.45 7.79 1.17
N ALA A 131 16.24 8.85 1.39
CA ALA A 131 17.47 9.07 0.67
C ALA A 131 18.50 7.99 1.06
N GLY A 132 18.85 7.11 0.12
CA GLY A 132 19.87 6.07 0.31
C GLY A 132 19.34 4.65 0.59
N LYS A 133 18.03 4.47 0.71
CA LYS A 133 17.41 3.14 0.63
C LYS A 133 17.29 2.78 -0.85
N LYS A 134 18.21 1.95 -1.34
CA LYS A 134 18.19 1.37 -2.68
C LYS A 134 17.70 -0.08 -2.60
#